data_AF-A0A3Q3RBD7-F1
#
_entry.id   AF-A0A3Q3RBD7-F1
#
_cell.length_a   1.000
_cell.length_b   1.000
_cell.length_c   1.000
_cell.angle_alpha   90.00
_cell.angle_beta   90.00
_cell.angle_gamma   90.00
#
_symmetry.space_group_name_H-M   'P 1'
#
loop_
_entity.id
_entity.type
_entity.pdbx_description
1 polymer ?
#
loop_
_entity_poly.entity_id
_entity_poly.type
_entity_poly.pdbx_seq_one_letter_code
_entity_poly.pdbx_strand_id
1 'polypeptide(L)'
;MMSHNFFSSLCNSTNIIIAGDFNTIINPEIDRSSISSNIRNWHSTEIIKYIEHYGLGDNWRMSNPTSRECTYFSSLHQSFFSNRPLSYQ
;
A
#
# COMPACT_ATOMS: atom_id res chain seq x y z
N MET A 1 -15.01 3.39 -10.12
CA MET A 1 -14.29 4.62 -10.52
C MET A 1 -14.33 5.54 -9.32
N MET A 2 -13.24 5.71 -8.56
CA MET A 2 -13.22 6.72 -7.49
C MET A 2 -13.30 8.09 -8.15
N SER A 3 -14.29 8.90 -7.77
CA SER A 3 -14.45 10.24 -8.33
C SER A 3 -13.37 11.16 -7.76
N HIS A 4 -12.81 12.05 -8.59
CA HIS A 4 -11.91 13.13 -8.17
C HIS A 4 -12.45 13.91 -6.94
N ASN A 5 -13.77 13.94 -6.79
CA ASN A 5 -14.46 14.67 -5.74
C ASN A 5 -14.33 14.03 -4.35
N PHE A 6 -14.03 12.73 -4.25
CA PHE A 6 -13.95 12.05 -2.95
C PHE A 6 -12.79 12.59 -2.10
N PHE A 7 -11.56 12.54 -2.63
CA PHE A 7 -10.37 13.01 -1.91
C PHE A 7 -10.36 14.53 -1.72
N SER A 8 -10.86 15.29 -2.70
CA SER A 8 -10.98 16.75 -2.57
C SER A 8 -11.96 17.16 -1.47
N SER A 9 -13.09 16.45 -1.32
CA SER A 9 -14.04 16.69 -0.22
C SER A 9 -13.44 16.34 1.14
N LEU A 10 -12.58 15.33 1.21
CA LEU A 10 -11.92 14.94 2.45
C LEU A 10 -11.00 16.07 2.93
N CYS A 11 -10.12 16.59 2.07
CA CYS A 11 -9.05 17.54 2.43
C CYS A 11 -9.50 18.89 3.01
N ASN A 12 -10.79 19.21 3.02
CA ASN A 12 -11.32 20.38 3.73
C ASN A 12 -11.37 20.20 5.26
N SER A 13 -11.02 19.02 5.79
CA SER A 13 -11.01 18.73 7.23
C SER A 13 -9.59 18.76 7.80
N THR A 14 -9.42 19.28 9.01
CA THR A 14 -8.09 19.55 9.60
C THR A 14 -7.40 18.35 10.24
N ASN A 15 -8.06 17.18 10.34
CA ASN A 15 -7.47 15.95 10.87
C ASN A 15 -8.19 14.72 10.28
N ILE A 16 -7.57 14.02 9.35
CA ILE A 16 -8.20 12.90 8.63
C ILE A 16 -7.31 11.68 8.71
N ILE A 17 -7.94 10.55 9.04
CA ILE A 17 -7.34 9.23 8.87
C ILE A 17 -8.13 8.52 7.76
N ILE A 18 -7.43 8.13 6.71
CA ILE A 18 -8.00 7.33 5.62
C ILE A 18 -7.42 5.92 5.76
N ALA A 19 -8.27 4.93 5.95
CA ALA A 19 -7.87 3.53 6.08
C ALA A 19 -8.71 2.65 5.15
N GLY A 20 -8.09 1.64 4.58
CA GLY A 20 -8.74 0.69 3.69
C GLY A 20 -7.73 -0.10 2.86
N ASP A 21 -8.26 -1.02 2.04
CA ASP A 21 -7.47 -1.69 1.02
C ASP A 21 -7.40 -0.79 -0.23
N PHE A 22 -6.27 -0.11 -0.40
CA PHE A 22 -6.02 0.75 -1.53
C PHE A 22 -5.60 -0.02 -2.79
N ASN A 23 -5.35 -1.33 -2.70
CA ASN A 23 -4.81 -2.17 -3.77
C ASN A 23 -3.63 -1.49 -4.50
N THR A 24 -2.78 -0.81 -3.72
CA THR A 24 -1.75 0.09 -4.23
C THR A 24 -0.44 -0.16 -3.49
N ILE A 25 0.63 -0.17 -4.25
CA ILE A 25 2.02 -0.25 -3.79
C ILE A 25 2.58 1.18 -3.81
N ILE A 26 2.98 1.71 -2.65
CA ILE A 26 3.52 3.08 -2.53
C ILE A 26 5.01 3.07 -2.91
N ASN A 27 5.79 2.23 -2.24
CA ASN A 27 7.20 2.00 -2.53
C ASN A 27 7.42 0.62 -3.17
N PRO A 28 7.66 0.56 -4.50
CA PRO A 28 7.77 -0.71 -5.22
C PRO A 28 8.98 -1.57 -4.82
N GLU A 29 10.00 -1.00 -4.17
CA GLU A 29 11.20 -1.75 -3.75
C GLU A 29 10.96 -2.57 -2.48
N ILE A 30 10.06 -2.11 -1.60
CA ILE A 30 9.93 -2.64 -0.23
C ILE A 30 8.49 -3.02 0.15
N ASP A 31 7.46 -2.60 -0.57
CA ASP A 31 6.05 -2.94 -0.27
C ASP A 31 5.55 -4.20 -0.99
N ARG A 32 6.40 -4.87 -1.77
CA ARG A 32 6.02 -6.11 -2.49
C ARG A 32 7.14 -7.12 -2.50
N SER A 33 6.81 -8.40 -2.60
CA SER A 33 7.76 -9.52 -2.62
C SER A 33 8.35 -9.82 -4.02
N SER A 34 7.53 -9.74 -5.08
CA SER A 34 7.92 -10.04 -6.46
C SER A 34 8.25 -8.78 -7.25
N ILE A 35 9.30 -8.82 -8.09
CA ILE A 35 9.66 -7.76 -9.03
C ILE A 35 9.00 -7.99 -10.41
N SER A 36 8.35 -9.12 -10.64
CA SER A 36 7.71 -9.39 -11.94
C SER A 36 6.56 -8.42 -12.21
N SER A 37 6.62 -7.79 -13.40
CA SER A 37 5.75 -6.75 -13.94
C SER A 37 5.69 -5.42 -13.17
N ASN A 38 6.42 -4.42 -13.70
CA ASN A 38 6.38 -3.00 -13.33
C ASN A 38 5.07 -2.29 -13.73
N ILE A 39 3.98 -3.03 -13.97
CA ILE A 39 2.72 -2.44 -14.43
C ILE A 39 1.98 -1.93 -13.20
N ARG A 40 2.28 -0.69 -12.82
CA ARG A 40 1.42 0.08 -11.92
C ARG A 40 0.06 0.20 -12.60
N ASN A 41 -0.99 -0.28 -11.95
CA ASN A 41 -2.36 -0.06 -12.43
C ASN A 41 -2.64 1.45 -12.37
N TRP A 42 -3.41 1.99 -13.31
CA TRP A 42 -3.72 3.42 -13.39
C TRP A 42 -4.30 3.97 -12.07
N HIS A 43 -5.10 3.16 -11.37
CA HIS A 43 -5.64 3.47 -10.05
C HIS A 43 -4.56 3.73 -9.00
N SER A 44 -3.48 2.95 -9.02
CA SER A 44 -2.37 3.05 -8.08
C SER A 44 -1.62 4.36 -8.28
N THR A 45 -1.43 4.76 -9.54
CA THR A 45 -0.77 6.03 -9.90
C THR A 45 -1.56 7.24 -9.41
N GLU A 46 -2.89 7.21 -9.53
CA GLU A 46 -3.74 8.32 -9.06
C GLU A 46 -3.71 8.44 -7.53
N ILE A 47 -3.80 7.33 -6.80
CA ILE A 47 -3.72 7.35 -5.32
C ILE A 47 -2.38 7.93 -4.84
N ILE A 48 -1.26 7.53 -5.45
CA ILE A 48 0.06 8.08 -5.11
C ILE A 48 0.12 9.58 -5.34
N LYS A 49 -0.38 10.07 -6.49
CA LYS A 49 -0.46 11.51 -6.77
C LYS A 49 -1.28 12.26 -5.73
N TYR A 50 -2.38 11.68 -5.25
CA TYR A 50 -3.20 12.31 -4.21
C TYR A 50 -2.48 12.38 -2.85
N ILE A 51 -1.80 11.30 -2.47
CA ILE A 51 -0.99 11.25 -1.25
C ILE A 51 0.05 12.38 -1.28
N GLU A 52 0.77 12.53 -2.39
CA GLU A 52 1.76 13.59 -2.59
C GLU A 52 1.11 14.99 -2.62
N HIS A 53 0.02 15.16 -3.36
CA HIS A 53 -0.62 16.47 -3.55
C HIS A 53 -1.18 17.06 -2.25
N TYR A 54 -1.72 16.22 -1.37
CA TYR A 54 -2.32 16.66 -0.11
C TYR A 54 -1.41 16.49 1.10
N GLY A 55 -0.17 16.02 0.90
CA GLY A 55 0.78 15.79 1.99
C GLY A 55 0.32 14.72 2.97
N LEU A 56 -0.42 13.71 2.50
CA LEU A 56 -0.85 12.60 3.35
C LEU A 56 0.36 11.73 3.71
N GLY A 57 0.50 11.40 4.99
CA GLY A 57 1.56 10.52 5.48
C GLY A 57 1.09 9.06 5.56
N ASP A 58 1.96 8.13 5.15
CA ASP A 58 1.82 6.72 5.51
C ASP A 58 2.40 6.49 6.91
N ASN A 59 1.51 6.41 7.90
CA ASN A 59 1.87 6.20 9.31
C ASN A 59 2.72 4.93 9.52
N TRP A 60 2.44 3.85 8.77
CA TRP A 60 3.19 2.61 8.91
C TRP A 60 4.63 2.80 8.47
N ARG A 61 4.83 3.42 7.29
CA ARG A 61 6.17 3.70 6.74
C ARG A 61 6.95 4.69 7.60
N MET A 62 6.29 5.66 8.23
CA MET A 62 6.93 6.59 9.16
C MET A 62 7.54 5.87 10.37
N SER A 63 6.82 4.89 10.94
CA SER A 63 7.33 4.10 12.07
C SER A 63 8.27 2.97 11.63
N ASN A 64 8.14 2.49 10.39
CA ASN A 64 8.91 1.38 9.84
C ASN A 64 9.59 1.75 8.50
N PRO A 65 10.62 2.62 8.50
CA PRO A 65 11.15 3.19 7.26
C PRO A 65 11.70 2.14 6.31
N THR A 66 12.32 1.07 6.83
CA THR A 66 13.03 0.04 6.07
C THR A 66 12.37 -1.32 6.12
N SER A 67 11.38 -1.54 6.99
CA SER A 67 10.71 -2.83 7.11
C SER A 67 9.94 -3.16 5.82
N ARG A 68 9.98 -4.45 5.48
CA ARG A 68 9.27 -5.05 4.35
C ARG A 68 8.20 -5.98 4.90
N GLU A 69 7.01 -5.44 5.05
CA GLU A 69 5.82 -6.17 5.52
C GLU A 69 4.70 -5.98 4.50
N CYS A 70 4.07 -7.08 4.11
CA CYS A 70 2.99 -7.10 3.13
C CYS A 70 1.66 -7.35 3.85
N THR A 71 0.63 -6.58 3.53
CA THR A 71 -0.72 -6.74 4.10
C THR A 71 -1.58 -7.76 3.35
N TYR A 72 -1.15 -8.17 2.15
CA TYR A 72 -1.86 -9.11 1.29
C TYR A 72 -0.91 -10.16 0.70
N PHE A 73 -1.38 -11.41 0.67
CA PHE A 73 -0.73 -12.53 -0.03
C PHE A 73 -1.75 -13.23 -0.91
N SER A 74 -1.40 -13.52 -2.16
CA SER A 74 -2.26 -14.34 -3.02
C SER A 74 -2.34 -15.77 -2.49
N SER A 75 -3.42 -16.48 -2.83
CA SER A 75 -3.68 -17.86 -2.36
C SER A 75 -2.50 -18.82 -2.59
N LEU A 76 -1.79 -18.68 -3.71
CA LEU A 76 -0.59 -19.46 -4.03
C LEU A 76 0.62 -19.14 -3.14
N HIS A 77 0.74 -17.89 -2.65
CA HIS A 77 1.80 -17.52 -1.71
C HIS A 77 1.44 -17.88 -0.27
N GLN A 78 0.16 -17.82 0.10
CA GLN A 78 -0.29 -18.16 1.44
C GLN A 78 -0.03 -19.64 1.79
N SER A 79 -0.17 -20.55 0.82
CA SER A 79 0.21 -21.96 0.97
C SER A 79 1.73 -22.17 1.10
N PHE A 80 2.56 -21.32 0.48
CA PHE A 80 4.01 -21.41 0.60
C PHE A 80 4.52 -20.99 1.99
N PHE A 81 3.94 -19.92 2.56
CA PHE A 81 4.32 -19.44 3.89
C PHE A 81 3.75 -20.30 5.03
N SER A 82 2.53 -20.81 4.89
CA SER A 82 1.91 -21.68 5.91
C SER A 82 2.55 -23.08 6.03
N ASN A 83 3.25 -23.55 5.00
CA ASN A 83 3.91 -24.86 5.00
C ASN A 83 5.40 -24.82 5.40
N ARG A 84 5.93 -23.70 5.92
CA ARG A 84 7.31 -23.66 6.41
C ARG A 84 7.41 -24.21 7.83
N PRO A 85 8.26 -25.22 8.10
CA PRO A 85 8.51 -25.69 9.46
C PRO A 85 9.18 -24.59 10.31
N LEU A 86 8.76 -24.51 11.57
CA LEU A 86 9.14 -23.52 12.59
C LEU A 86 10.66 -23.46 12.95
N SER A 87 11.54 -24.15 12.23
CA SER A 87 12.94 -24.32 12.62
C SER A 87 13.88 -23.19 12.17
N TYR A 88 13.35 -22.08 11.64
CA TYR A 88 14.16 -20.92 11.22
C TYR A 88 13.44 -19.60 11.53
N GLN A 89 13.16 -19.37 12.81
CA GLN A 89 12.98 -18.02 13.37
C GLN A 89 13.97 -17.82 14.51
#